data_AF-A0A849Z7U2-F1
#
_entry.id   AF-A0A849Z7U2-F1
#
_cell.length_a   1.000
_cell.length_b   1.000
_cell.length_c   1.000
_cell.angle_alpha   90.00
_cell.angle_beta   90.00
_cell.angle_gamma   90.00
#
_symmetry.space_group_name_H-M   'P 1'
#
loop_
_entity.id
_entity.type
_entity.pdbx_description
1 polymer ?
#
loop_
_entity_poly.entity_id
_entity_poly.type
_entity_poly.pdbx_seq_one_letter_code
_entity_poly.pdbx_strand_id
1 'polypeptide(L)'
;MLGSIAYKPASGEPSAVAVLTEYVPNEGLAWDLFTSELESVFEVALARQGEPPPPAQARRDGFDHAEPPTALVDVAAQHLRKARQLGVVTGEIHAALATGADSAFAPEPFTLMHQQSLYQRARTLWFRTLDGLERQLLTLSADVREEVGALFDARSLVDAELARIVAEPIEATRIRTHGDLHLGQVLFTGDDFVIIDFEGEPARPLRERRYKRSPLRDVAGMVRSFAYVAESTLRGGRQRTQDLERLRPWATSWASWVGRAYFNGYLDTVAKESFMPQAAPVQKLLLDFHTLEKCIYEIGYELSSRPDWLPIPVRGLLDLLAASTMRT
;
A
#
# COMPACT_ATOMS: atom_id res chain seq x y z
N MET A 1 -4.29 -23.44 -11.49
CA MET A 1 -5.18 -24.18 -10.57
C MET A 1 -5.33 -25.60 -11.08
N LEU A 2 -5.05 -26.61 -10.24
CA LEU A 2 -5.09 -28.02 -10.61
C LEU A 2 -6.46 -28.67 -10.32
N GLY A 3 -7.23 -28.13 -9.36
CA GLY A 3 -8.60 -28.55 -9.07
C GLY A 3 -9.23 -27.82 -7.90
N SER A 4 -10.53 -28.05 -7.66
CA SER A 4 -11.24 -27.62 -6.45
C SER A 4 -12.30 -28.63 -6.02
N ILE A 5 -12.66 -28.54 -4.75
CA ILE A 5 -13.81 -29.22 -4.15
C ILE A 5 -14.78 -28.15 -3.69
N ALA A 6 -16.06 -28.29 -4.04
CA ALA A 6 -17.13 -27.40 -3.60
C ALA A 6 -18.29 -28.20 -3.01
N TYR A 7 -18.87 -27.69 -1.93
CA TYR A 7 -20.12 -28.17 -1.38
C TYR A 7 -21.28 -27.49 -2.10
N LYS A 8 -22.20 -28.28 -2.67
CA LYS A 8 -23.41 -27.78 -3.31
C LYS A 8 -24.61 -28.10 -2.44
N PRO A 9 -25.19 -27.12 -1.72
CA PRO A 9 -26.38 -27.35 -0.90
C PRO A 9 -27.62 -27.63 -1.77
N ALA A 10 -28.67 -28.19 -1.18
CA ALA A 10 -29.96 -28.43 -1.84
C ALA A 10 -30.63 -27.12 -2.33
N SER A 11 -30.35 -25.99 -1.66
CA SER A 11 -30.71 -24.64 -2.06
C SER A 11 -29.60 -23.65 -1.69
N GLY A 12 -29.36 -22.64 -2.54
CA GLY A 12 -28.31 -21.62 -2.35
C GLY A 12 -27.12 -21.76 -3.31
N GLU A 13 -26.12 -20.89 -3.14
CA GLU A 13 -24.89 -20.91 -3.95
C GLU A 13 -23.92 -22.01 -3.48
N PRO A 14 -23.13 -22.62 -4.39
CA PRO A 14 -22.05 -23.52 -4.00
C PRO A 14 -20.98 -22.82 -3.18
N SER A 15 -20.45 -23.51 -2.17
CA SER A 15 -19.35 -23.02 -1.33
C SER A 15 -18.06 -23.79 -1.65
N ALA A 16 -16.98 -23.10 -1.94
CA ALA A 16 -15.66 -23.73 -2.06
C ALA A 16 -15.25 -24.33 -0.69
N VAL A 17 -14.76 -25.57 -0.72
CA VAL A 17 -14.25 -26.29 0.46
C VAL A 17 -12.73 -26.37 0.42
N ALA A 18 -12.17 -26.63 -0.77
CA ALA A 18 -10.73 -26.69 -0.98
C ALA A 18 -10.36 -26.33 -2.41
N VAL A 19 -9.16 -25.82 -2.59
CA VAL A 19 -8.51 -25.61 -3.89
C VAL A 19 -7.16 -26.32 -3.88
N LEU A 20 -6.79 -26.90 -5.02
CA LEU A 20 -5.48 -27.48 -5.25
C LEU A 20 -4.78 -26.63 -6.31
N THR A 21 -3.63 -26.08 -5.94
CA THR A 21 -2.77 -25.30 -6.82
C THR A 21 -1.43 -26.01 -6.97
N GLU A 22 -0.74 -25.71 -8.07
CA GLU A 22 0.63 -26.14 -8.24
C GLU A 22 1.52 -25.48 -7.17
N TYR A 23 2.49 -26.23 -6.65
CA TYR A 23 3.48 -25.68 -5.74
C TYR A 23 4.43 -24.79 -6.52
N VAL A 24 4.67 -23.58 -6.03
CA VAL A 24 5.61 -22.64 -6.63
C VAL A 24 6.94 -22.75 -5.90
N PRO A 25 8.00 -23.31 -6.52
CA PRO A 25 9.35 -23.25 -5.95
C PRO A 25 9.75 -21.79 -5.73
N ASN A 26 10.14 -21.45 -4.51
CA ASN A 26 10.42 -20.07 -4.12
C ASN A 26 11.50 -20.02 -3.03
N GLU A 27 12.12 -18.85 -2.88
CA GLU A 27 13.15 -18.55 -1.88
C GLU A 27 12.58 -17.90 -0.61
N GLY A 28 11.26 -17.70 -0.56
CA GLY A 28 10.54 -17.11 0.57
C GLY A 28 9.56 -16.01 0.16
N LEU A 29 9.03 -15.31 1.16
CA LEU A 29 8.17 -14.16 0.96
C LEU A 29 9.00 -12.95 0.52
N ALA A 30 8.42 -12.11 -0.34
CA ALA A 30 9.03 -10.84 -0.71
C ALA A 30 9.24 -9.95 0.54
N TRP A 31 8.40 -10.09 1.57
CA TRP A 31 8.62 -9.41 2.85
C TRP A 31 10.01 -9.69 3.44
N ASP A 32 10.40 -10.96 3.50
CA ASP A 32 11.68 -11.39 4.08
C ASP A 32 12.86 -10.93 3.21
N LEU A 33 12.68 -10.98 1.88
CA LEU A 33 13.65 -10.47 0.92
C LEU A 33 13.91 -8.97 1.13
N PHE A 34 12.87 -8.13 1.10
CA PHE A 34 13.05 -6.69 1.24
C PHE A 34 13.55 -6.27 2.63
N THR A 35 13.19 -7.02 3.69
CA THR A 35 13.68 -6.78 5.05
C THR A 35 15.17 -7.11 5.17
N SER A 36 15.58 -8.31 4.74
CA SER A 36 16.99 -8.74 4.81
C SER A 36 17.93 -7.84 4.00
N GLU A 37 17.51 -7.45 2.80
CA GLU A 37 18.33 -6.56 1.97
C GLU A 37 18.43 -5.14 2.55
N LEU A 38 17.39 -4.64 3.26
CA LEU A 38 17.40 -3.29 3.85
C LEU A 38 18.39 -3.20 5.01
N GLU A 39 18.65 -4.31 5.70
CA GLU A 39 19.71 -4.39 6.70
C GLU A 39 21.08 -4.14 6.08
N SER A 40 21.34 -4.66 4.87
CA SER A 40 22.58 -4.39 4.14
C SER A 40 22.71 -2.90 3.75
N VAL A 41 21.60 -2.25 3.38
CA VAL A 41 21.60 -0.80 3.12
C VAL A 41 21.97 -0.02 4.40
N PHE A 42 21.45 -0.42 5.55
CA PHE A 42 21.79 0.21 6.84
C PHE A 42 23.27 0.03 7.20
N GLU A 43 23.83 -1.15 6.98
CA GLU A 43 25.27 -1.39 7.20
C GLU A 43 26.14 -0.46 6.36
N VAL A 44 25.81 -0.31 5.07
CA VAL A 44 26.54 0.60 4.17
C VAL A 44 26.34 2.06 4.58
N ALA A 45 25.13 2.46 4.96
CA ALA A 45 24.83 3.81 5.43
C ALA A 45 25.64 4.18 6.70
N LEU A 46 25.80 3.24 7.64
CA LEU A 46 26.60 3.45 8.84
C LEU A 46 28.09 3.55 8.52
N ALA A 47 28.57 2.79 7.53
CA ALA A 47 29.97 2.83 7.08
C ALA A 47 30.36 4.17 6.43
N ARG A 48 29.42 4.87 5.76
CA ARG A 48 29.65 6.16 5.08
C ARG A 48 29.76 7.40 6.00
N GLN A 49 29.96 7.21 7.31
CA GLN A 49 30.28 8.23 8.34
C GLN A 49 29.72 9.65 8.12
N GLY A 50 28.38 9.80 8.03
CA GLY A 50 27.71 11.10 8.17
C GLY A 50 27.11 11.67 6.88
N GLU A 51 27.22 10.97 5.75
CA GLU A 51 26.45 11.33 4.55
C GLU A 51 24.95 11.11 4.80
N PRO A 52 24.11 12.16 4.71
CA PRO A 52 22.67 12.00 4.82
C PRO A 52 22.14 11.23 3.60
N PRO A 53 21.02 10.49 3.74
CA PRO A 53 20.37 9.89 2.59
C PRO A 53 19.88 10.98 1.63
N PRO A 54 19.70 10.65 0.35
CA PRO A 54 18.94 11.52 -0.52
C PRO A 54 17.55 11.78 0.09
N PRO A 55 16.96 12.96 -0.10
CA PRO A 55 15.67 13.26 0.47
C PRO A 55 14.63 12.25 0.01
N ALA A 56 13.77 11.83 0.93
CA ALA A 56 12.56 11.14 0.56
C ALA A 56 11.76 12.08 -0.36
N GLN A 57 11.32 11.57 -1.50
CA GLN A 57 10.44 12.36 -2.35
C GLN A 57 9.08 12.43 -1.68
N ALA A 58 8.60 13.65 -1.49
CA ALA A 58 7.24 13.84 -1.04
C ALA A 58 6.33 13.27 -2.14
N ARG A 59 5.28 12.53 -1.75
CA ARG A 59 4.31 12.01 -2.72
C ARG A 59 3.61 13.13 -3.50
N ARG A 60 3.79 14.40 -3.13
CA ARG A 60 3.28 15.61 -3.79
C ARG A 60 3.70 15.73 -5.25
N ASP A 61 4.89 15.26 -5.60
CA ASP A 61 5.46 15.43 -6.94
C ASP A 61 4.84 14.46 -7.97
N GLY A 62 3.87 13.65 -7.52
CA GLY A 62 3.40 12.51 -8.28
C GLY A 62 4.50 11.47 -8.42
N PHE A 63 4.21 10.41 -9.15
CA PHE A 63 5.24 9.48 -9.59
C PHE A 63 5.54 9.84 -11.04
N ASP A 64 6.38 10.84 -11.25
CA ASP A 64 6.70 11.41 -12.56
C ASP A 64 7.77 10.62 -13.36
N HIS A 65 7.83 9.30 -13.20
CA HIS A 65 8.95 8.47 -13.70
C HIS A 65 10.35 8.98 -13.28
N ALA A 66 10.48 9.82 -12.25
CA ALA A 66 11.79 10.26 -11.77
C ALA A 66 12.69 9.08 -11.43
N GLU A 67 13.93 9.19 -11.89
CA GLU A 67 14.99 8.26 -11.59
C GLU A 67 15.46 8.40 -10.14
N PRO A 68 15.78 7.29 -9.46
CA PRO A 68 16.34 7.31 -8.12
C PRO A 68 17.71 8.03 -8.10
N PRO A 69 18.03 8.81 -7.06
CA PRO A 69 19.31 9.49 -6.94
C PRO A 69 20.46 8.50 -6.87
N THR A 70 21.60 8.84 -7.47
CA THR A 70 22.79 7.97 -7.53
C THR A 70 23.18 7.42 -6.15
N ALA A 71 23.17 8.26 -5.11
CA ALA A 71 23.50 7.85 -3.75
C ALA A 71 22.63 6.70 -3.22
N LEU A 72 21.35 6.64 -3.63
CA LEU A 72 20.46 5.53 -3.29
C LEU A 72 20.70 4.32 -4.19
N VAL A 73 20.93 4.54 -5.49
CA VAL A 73 21.28 3.46 -6.43
C VAL A 73 22.54 2.72 -5.95
N ASP A 74 23.55 3.45 -5.50
CA ASP A 74 24.82 2.87 -5.03
C ASP A 74 24.65 1.88 -3.87
N VAL A 75 23.58 2.01 -3.07
CA VAL A 75 23.33 1.13 -1.91
C VAL A 75 22.15 0.20 -2.11
N ALA A 76 21.16 0.57 -2.92
CA ALA A 76 19.87 -0.12 -3.03
C ALA A 76 19.45 -0.43 -4.48
N ALA A 77 20.40 -0.46 -5.44
CA ALA A 77 20.09 -0.75 -6.85
C ALA A 77 19.28 -2.05 -7.04
N GLN A 78 19.58 -3.10 -6.27
CA GLN A 78 18.86 -4.38 -6.38
C GLN A 78 17.40 -4.23 -5.93
N HIS A 79 17.15 -3.57 -4.80
CA HIS A 79 15.80 -3.29 -4.31
C HIS A 79 14.97 -2.49 -5.32
N LEU A 80 15.57 -1.44 -5.89
CA LEU A 80 14.89 -0.57 -6.85
C LEU A 80 14.46 -1.37 -8.09
N ARG A 81 15.36 -2.23 -8.61
CA ARG A 81 15.03 -3.12 -9.74
C ARG A 81 13.96 -4.14 -9.38
N LYS A 82 14.09 -4.82 -8.24
CA LYS A 82 13.13 -5.82 -7.75
C LYS A 82 11.74 -5.22 -7.51
N ALA A 83 11.68 -4.04 -6.90
CA ALA A 83 10.43 -3.33 -6.68
C ALA A 83 9.79 -2.92 -8.02
N ARG A 84 10.56 -2.42 -8.97
CA ARG A 84 10.07 -2.13 -10.33
C ARG A 84 9.51 -3.37 -11.02
N GLN A 85 10.21 -4.50 -10.96
CA GLN A 85 9.73 -5.79 -11.49
C GLN A 85 8.43 -6.22 -10.80
N LEU A 86 8.34 -6.13 -9.48
CA LEU A 86 7.09 -6.42 -8.75
C LEU A 86 5.95 -5.49 -9.18
N GLY A 87 6.25 -4.25 -9.55
CA GLY A 87 5.31 -3.31 -10.16
C GLY A 87 4.78 -3.80 -11.49
N VAL A 88 5.67 -4.30 -12.35
CA VAL A 88 5.32 -4.91 -13.64
C VAL A 88 4.42 -6.12 -13.43
N VAL A 89 4.82 -7.09 -12.60
CA VAL A 89 4.03 -8.29 -12.28
C VAL A 89 2.63 -7.92 -11.76
N THR A 90 2.54 -6.90 -10.89
CA THR A 90 1.24 -6.42 -10.39
C THR A 90 0.39 -5.83 -11.53
N GLY A 91 1.01 -5.10 -12.45
CA GLY A 91 0.37 -4.53 -13.64
C GLY A 91 -0.18 -5.60 -14.56
N GLU A 92 0.61 -6.64 -14.84
CA GLU A 92 0.23 -7.76 -15.68
C GLU A 92 -0.95 -8.54 -15.09
N ILE A 93 -0.97 -8.77 -13.77
CA ILE A 93 -2.10 -9.40 -13.09
C ILE A 93 -3.35 -8.55 -13.21
N HIS A 94 -3.28 -7.24 -12.98
CA HIS A 94 -4.44 -6.36 -13.12
C HIS A 94 -4.94 -6.29 -14.56
N ALA A 95 -4.05 -6.23 -15.55
CA ALA A 95 -4.42 -6.30 -16.96
C ALA A 95 -5.14 -7.62 -17.27
N ALA A 96 -4.59 -8.76 -16.83
CA ALA A 96 -5.22 -10.07 -17.00
C ALA A 96 -6.62 -10.12 -16.35
N LEU A 97 -6.77 -9.62 -15.12
CA LEU A 97 -8.06 -9.56 -14.40
C LEU A 97 -9.08 -8.62 -15.06
N ALA A 98 -8.63 -7.68 -15.88
CA ALA A 98 -9.49 -6.76 -16.64
C ALA A 98 -10.02 -7.35 -17.95
N THR A 99 -9.45 -8.46 -18.45
CA THR A 99 -9.83 -9.03 -19.75
C THR A 99 -11.09 -9.89 -19.74
N GLY A 100 -11.58 -10.29 -18.57
CA GLY A 100 -12.68 -11.26 -18.47
C GLY A 100 -13.99 -10.72 -19.04
N ALA A 101 -14.67 -11.52 -19.87
CA ALA A 101 -15.93 -11.14 -20.50
C ALA A 101 -17.18 -11.51 -19.68
N ASP A 102 -17.05 -12.44 -18.73
CA ASP A 102 -18.15 -12.81 -17.84
C ASP A 102 -18.43 -11.73 -16.79
N SER A 103 -19.60 -11.76 -16.17
CA SER A 103 -20.01 -10.74 -15.19
C SER A 103 -19.13 -10.68 -13.94
N ALA A 104 -18.39 -11.74 -13.60
CA ALA A 104 -17.51 -11.77 -12.44
C ALA A 104 -16.21 -11.00 -12.66
N PHE A 105 -15.75 -10.89 -13.91
CA PHE A 105 -14.49 -10.23 -14.27
C PHE A 105 -14.65 -9.01 -15.18
N ALA A 106 -15.74 -8.88 -15.93
CA ALA A 106 -16.02 -7.75 -16.81
C ALA A 106 -15.83 -6.41 -16.08
N PRO A 107 -14.95 -5.52 -16.59
CA PRO A 107 -14.75 -4.20 -16.01
C PRO A 107 -16.06 -3.42 -15.91
N GLU A 108 -16.22 -2.67 -14.83
CA GLU A 108 -17.39 -1.83 -14.59
C GLU A 108 -17.02 -0.36 -14.60
N PRO A 109 -17.89 0.55 -15.06
CA PRO A 109 -17.60 1.98 -15.01
C PRO A 109 -17.33 2.50 -13.58
N PHE A 110 -16.41 3.45 -13.47
CA PHE A 110 -16.16 4.21 -12.25
C PHE A 110 -17.18 5.36 -12.14
N THR A 111 -18.41 5.06 -11.73
CA THR A 111 -19.51 6.03 -11.73
C THR A 111 -19.42 7.05 -10.60
N LEU A 112 -20.11 8.19 -10.74
CA LEU A 112 -20.28 9.17 -9.66
C LEU A 112 -20.90 8.56 -8.39
N MET A 113 -21.84 7.61 -8.55
CA MET A 113 -22.42 6.89 -7.42
C MET A 113 -21.36 6.04 -6.69
N HIS A 114 -20.44 5.43 -7.44
CA HIS A 114 -19.31 4.71 -6.85
C HIS A 114 -18.34 5.66 -6.13
N GLN A 115 -18.01 6.81 -6.73
CA GLN A 115 -17.19 7.87 -6.09
C GLN A 115 -17.80 8.32 -4.75
N GLN A 116 -19.11 8.59 -4.73
CA GLN A 116 -19.82 8.94 -3.50
C GLN A 116 -19.78 7.81 -2.47
N SER A 117 -19.97 6.56 -2.89
CA SER A 117 -19.86 5.40 -1.99
C SER A 117 -18.45 5.27 -1.40
N LEU A 118 -17.39 5.47 -2.19
CA LEU A 118 -16.01 5.48 -1.71
C LEU A 118 -15.80 6.54 -0.63
N TYR A 119 -16.19 7.79 -0.91
CA TYR A 119 -16.07 8.90 0.03
C TYR A 119 -16.79 8.62 1.35
N GLN A 120 -18.06 8.20 1.31
CA GLN A 120 -18.83 7.95 2.53
C GLN A 120 -18.26 6.79 3.36
N ARG A 121 -17.74 5.74 2.71
CA ARG A 121 -17.07 4.63 3.41
C ARG A 121 -15.79 5.10 4.09
N ALA A 122 -14.93 5.82 3.39
CA ALA A 122 -13.67 6.32 3.95
C ALA A 122 -13.91 7.30 5.10
N ARG A 123 -14.89 8.20 4.96
CA ARG A 123 -15.30 9.14 6.01
C ARG A 123 -15.88 8.42 7.23
N THR A 124 -16.69 7.38 7.03
CA THR A 124 -17.22 6.56 8.14
C THR A 124 -16.09 5.83 8.87
N LEU A 125 -15.15 5.27 8.13
CA LEU A 125 -13.97 4.63 8.69
C LEU A 125 -13.14 5.63 9.49
N TRP A 126 -12.92 6.83 8.95
CA TRP A 126 -12.21 7.92 9.61
C TRP A 126 -12.82 8.30 10.96
N PHE A 127 -14.13 8.54 11.00
CA PHE A 127 -14.80 8.86 12.27
C PHE A 127 -14.71 7.74 13.31
N ARG A 128 -14.80 6.48 12.89
CA ARG A 128 -14.64 5.34 13.80
C ARG A 128 -13.21 5.24 14.33
N THR A 129 -12.22 5.49 13.49
CA THR A 129 -10.81 5.52 13.89
C THR A 129 -10.56 6.62 14.91
N LEU A 130 -11.09 7.84 14.70
CA LEU A 130 -10.98 8.95 15.64
C LEU A 130 -11.63 8.63 17.00
N ASP A 131 -12.85 8.10 17.01
CA ASP A 131 -13.55 7.70 18.23
C ASP A 131 -12.80 6.58 18.98
N GLY A 132 -12.20 5.64 18.25
CA GLY A 132 -11.32 4.62 18.81
C GLY A 132 -10.08 5.21 19.49
N LEU A 133 -9.39 6.13 18.81
CA LEU A 133 -8.20 6.82 19.32
C LEU A 133 -8.54 7.63 20.57
N GLU A 134 -9.64 8.39 20.56
CA GLU A 134 -10.06 9.22 21.68
C GLU A 134 -10.30 8.39 22.95
N ARG A 135 -10.97 7.24 22.82
CA ARG A 135 -11.25 6.33 23.96
C ARG A 135 -10.00 5.72 24.56
N GLN A 136 -8.96 5.50 23.75
CA GLN A 136 -7.73 4.83 24.18
C GLN A 136 -6.57 5.81 24.38
N LEU A 137 -6.77 7.12 24.19
CA LEU A 137 -5.67 8.09 24.18
C LEU A 137 -4.84 8.04 25.47
N LEU A 138 -5.49 7.85 26.62
CA LEU A 138 -4.81 7.79 27.92
C LEU A 138 -4.04 6.49 28.17
N THR A 139 -4.28 5.43 27.39
CA THR A 139 -3.57 4.14 27.52
C THR A 139 -2.32 4.06 26.65
N LEU A 140 -2.18 4.97 25.68
CA LEU A 140 -1.02 5.06 24.79
C LEU A 140 0.19 5.65 25.52
N SER A 141 1.41 5.32 25.05
CA SER A 141 2.66 5.93 25.56
C SER A 141 2.73 7.44 25.24
N ALA A 142 3.62 8.17 25.92
CA ALA A 142 3.73 9.62 25.72
C ALA A 142 4.04 10.00 24.28
N ASP A 143 5.03 9.33 23.66
CA ASP A 143 5.44 9.59 22.29
C ASP A 143 4.30 9.31 21.29
N VAL A 144 3.56 8.22 21.49
CA VAL A 144 2.42 7.87 20.62
C VAL A 144 1.27 8.87 20.78
N ARG A 145 1.03 9.37 22.00
CA ARG A 145 0.01 10.41 22.24
C ARG A 145 0.33 11.72 21.53
N GLU A 146 1.60 12.11 21.46
CA GLU A 146 2.01 13.33 20.74
C GLU A 146 1.68 13.22 19.24
N GLU A 147 2.05 12.11 18.61
CA GLU A 147 1.75 11.85 17.19
C GLU A 147 0.24 11.79 16.93
N VAL A 148 -0.53 11.15 17.81
CA VAL A 148 -1.99 11.10 17.72
C VAL A 148 -2.62 12.49 17.93
N GLY A 149 -2.02 13.33 18.78
CA GLY A 149 -2.41 14.74 18.95
C GLY A 149 -2.31 15.51 17.63
N ALA A 150 -1.18 15.40 16.94
CA ALA A 150 -0.99 16.02 15.62
C ALA A 150 -2.01 15.52 14.59
N LEU A 151 -2.43 14.25 14.68
CA LEU A 151 -3.49 13.69 13.83
C LEU A 151 -4.87 14.30 14.13
N PHE A 152 -5.20 14.56 15.41
CA PHE A 152 -6.44 15.24 15.76
C PHE A 152 -6.46 16.68 15.22
N ASP A 153 -5.34 17.40 15.31
CA ASP A 153 -5.20 18.75 14.77
C ASP A 153 -5.36 18.77 13.23
N ALA A 154 -4.91 17.71 12.56
CA ALA A 154 -5.02 17.56 11.12
C ALA A 154 -6.38 17.03 10.62
N ARG A 155 -7.38 16.84 11.51
CA ARG A 155 -8.68 16.23 11.17
C ARG A 155 -9.39 16.90 9.99
N SER A 156 -9.43 18.23 9.97
CA SER A 156 -10.09 18.99 8.91
C SER A 156 -9.39 18.81 7.56
N LEU A 157 -8.06 18.66 7.57
CA LEU A 157 -7.28 18.36 6.37
C LEU A 157 -7.56 16.94 5.85
N VAL A 158 -7.68 15.94 6.74
CA VAL A 158 -8.09 14.57 6.34
C VAL A 158 -9.47 14.59 5.69
N ASP A 159 -10.44 15.28 6.29
CA ASP A 159 -11.79 15.41 5.74
C ASP A 159 -11.78 16.08 4.35
N ALA A 160 -10.96 17.12 4.17
CA ALA A 160 -10.79 17.81 2.89
C ALA A 160 -10.15 16.91 1.84
N GLU A 161 -9.08 16.18 2.17
CA GLU A 161 -8.40 15.28 1.23
C GLU A 161 -9.29 14.11 0.81
N LEU A 162 -10.06 13.53 1.73
CA LEU A 162 -11.04 12.49 1.39
C LEU A 162 -12.12 13.03 0.44
N ALA A 163 -12.55 14.28 0.60
CA ALA A 163 -13.59 14.88 -0.24
C ALA A 163 -13.14 15.12 -1.69
N ARG A 164 -11.83 15.17 -1.97
CA ARG A 164 -11.32 15.40 -3.33
C ARG A 164 -11.75 14.31 -4.32
N ILE A 165 -12.00 13.09 -3.86
CA ILE A 165 -12.46 11.98 -4.72
C ILE A 165 -13.83 12.24 -5.37
N VAL A 166 -14.64 13.15 -4.82
CA VAL A 166 -15.97 13.52 -5.34
C VAL A 166 -15.99 14.91 -5.97
N ALA A 167 -14.85 15.58 -6.09
CA ALA A 167 -14.76 16.94 -6.64
C ALA A 167 -15.09 16.98 -8.14
N GLU A 168 -14.55 16.01 -8.90
CA GLU A 168 -14.74 15.91 -10.35
C GLU A 168 -15.04 14.46 -10.75
N PRO A 169 -15.75 14.22 -11.86
CA PRO A 169 -15.92 12.88 -12.42
C PRO A 169 -14.57 12.24 -12.79
N ILE A 170 -14.40 10.96 -12.49
CA ILE A 170 -13.16 10.22 -12.79
C ILE A 170 -13.43 9.24 -13.94
N GLU A 171 -12.71 9.43 -15.05
CA GLU A 171 -12.76 8.51 -16.19
C GLU A 171 -11.82 7.32 -15.96
N ALA A 172 -12.41 6.21 -15.51
CA ALA A 172 -11.75 4.92 -15.35
C ALA A 172 -12.78 3.78 -15.31
N THR A 173 -12.29 2.54 -15.32
CA THR A 173 -13.07 1.34 -14.98
C THR A 173 -12.60 0.72 -13.67
N ARG A 174 -13.44 -0.15 -13.11
CA ARG A 174 -13.22 -0.95 -11.92
C ARG A 174 -13.11 -2.41 -12.33
N ILE A 175 -12.13 -3.10 -11.79
CA ILE A 175 -11.87 -4.50 -12.12
C ILE A 175 -11.84 -5.36 -10.86
N ARG A 176 -11.78 -6.68 -11.03
CA ARG A 176 -11.38 -7.56 -9.93
C ARG A 176 -9.91 -7.27 -9.59
N THR A 177 -9.63 -7.20 -8.30
CA THR A 177 -8.28 -6.98 -7.78
C THR A 177 -7.99 -8.06 -6.74
N HIS A 178 -6.74 -8.18 -6.28
CA HIS A 178 -6.40 -9.04 -5.15
C HIS A 178 -7.12 -8.59 -3.88
N GLY A 179 -7.17 -7.29 -3.64
CA GLY A 179 -7.98 -6.68 -2.59
C GLY A 179 -7.39 -6.74 -1.18
N ASP A 180 -6.19 -7.31 -1.02
CA ASP A 180 -5.36 -7.26 0.19
C ASP A 180 -3.87 -7.46 -0.16
N LEU A 181 -3.41 -6.79 -1.21
CA LEU A 181 -2.05 -6.98 -1.71
C LEU A 181 -1.02 -6.29 -0.78
N HIS A 182 -0.06 -7.06 -0.29
CA HIS A 182 1.13 -6.59 0.43
C HIS A 182 2.27 -7.60 0.24
N LEU A 183 3.50 -7.29 0.71
CA LEU A 183 4.69 -8.15 0.49
C LEU A 183 4.60 -9.54 1.13
N GLY A 184 3.67 -9.75 2.07
CA GLY A 184 3.38 -11.06 2.65
C GLY A 184 2.53 -11.95 1.75
N GLN A 185 1.96 -11.40 0.68
CA GLN A 185 1.18 -12.12 -0.34
C GLN A 185 1.95 -12.29 -1.66
N VAL A 186 3.28 -12.19 -1.58
CA VAL A 186 4.16 -12.27 -2.73
C VAL A 186 5.29 -13.23 -2.41
N LEU A 187 5.49 -14.23 -3.25
CA LEU A 187 6.63 -15.13 -3.22
C LEU A 187 7.72 -14.62 -4.16
N PHE A 188 8.98 -14.79 -3.78
CA PHE A 188 10.13 -14.52 -4.64
C PHE A 188 10.71 -15.84 -5.17
N THR A 189 10.85 -15.98 -6.49
CA THR A 189 11.32 -17.23 -7.13
C THR A 189 12.84 -17.30 -7.29
N GLY A 190 13.57 -16.25 -6.90
CA GLY A 190 15.01 -16.09 -7.13
C GLY A 190 15.32 -15.06 -8.23
N ASP A 191 14.41 -14.90 -9.19
CA ASP A 191 14.51 -13.96 -10.32
C ASP A 191 13.23 -13.13 -10.57
N ASP A 192 12.07 -13.63 -10.14
CA ASP A 192 10.77 -12.99 -10.35
C ASP A 192 9.83 -13.13 -9.14
N PHE A 193 8.59 -12.66 -9.28
CA PHE A 193 7.58 -12.66 -8.23
C PHE A 193 6.32 -13.41 -8.62
N VAL A 194 5.74 -14.11 -7.65
CA VAL A 194 4.42 -14.73 -7.77
C VAL A 194 3.50 -14.19 -6.69
N ILE A 195 2.40 -13.56 -7.11
CA ILE A 195 1.36 -13.07 -6.21
C ILE A 195 0.42 -14.22 -5.87
N ILE A 196 0.15 -14.41 -4.59
CA ILE A 196 -0.68 -15.49 -4.04
C ILE A 196 -1.91 -14.91 -3.31
N ASP A 197 -2.75 -15.78 -2.76
CA ASP A 197 -3.83 -15.41 -1.82
C ASP A 197 -4.86 -14.36 -2.33
N PHE A 198 -5.46 -14.64 -3.49
CA PHE A 198 -6.58 -13.84 -4.08
C PHE A 198 -7.91 -13.95 -3.31
N GLU A 199 -7.83 -14.34 -2.05
CA GLU A 199 -8.92 -14.35 -1.11
C GLU A 199 -9.42 -12.93 -0.83
N GLY A 200 -8.51 -11.94 -0.74
CA GLY A 200 -8.81 -10.59 -0.31
C GLY A 200 -9.10 -10.48 1.18
N GLU A 201 -9.32 -9.26 1.67
CA GLU A 201 -9.34 -8.94 3.11
C GLU A 201 -10.22 -9.90 3.96
N PRO A 202 -9.62 -10.71 4.87
CA PRO A 202 -10.32 -11.76 5.62
C PRO A 202 -11.50 -11.25 6.46
N ALA A 203 -11.37 -10.04 7.02
CA ALA A 203 -12.40 -9.44 7.88
C ALA A 203 -13.65 -8.97 7.10
N ARG A 204 -13.63 -9.00 5.75
CA ARG A 204 -14.74 -8.52 4.93
C ARG A 204 -15.66 -9.66 4.47
N PRO A 205 -16.99 -9.41 4.37
CA PRO A 205 -17.91 -10.37 3.78
C PRO A 205 -17.55 -10.74 2.33
N LEU A 206 -17.83 -11.98 1.91
CA LEU A 206 -17.51 -12.49 0.57
C LEU A 206 -17.96 -11.57 -0.59
N ARG A 207 -19.16 -10.99 -0.48
CA ARG A 207 -19.67 -10.04 -1.48
C ARG A 207 -18.76 -8.81 -1.66
N GLU A 208 -18.13 -8.35 -0.58
CA GLU A 208 -17.22 -7.20 -0.61
C GLU A 208 -15.82 -7.57 -1.10
N ARG A 209 -15.40 -8.82 -0.86
CA ARG A 209 -14.15 -9.40 -1.38
C ARG A 209 -14.23 -9.62 -2.90
N ARG A 210 -15.41 -9.93 -3.44
CA ARG A 210 -15.66 -10.04 -4.89
C ARG A 210 -15.94 -8.71 -5.61
N TYR A 211 -16.06 -7.62 -4.87
CA TYR A 211 -16.44 -6.31 -5.42
C TYR A 211 -15.33 -5.72 -6.31
N LYS A 212 -15.68 -5.21 -7.49
CA LYS A 212 -14.74 -4.58 -8.43
C LYS A 212 -14.35 -3.18 -7.97
N ARG A 213 -13.04 -2.87 -7.99
CA ARG A 213 -12.46 -1.65 -7.40
C ARG A 213 -11.43 -1.03 -8.34
N SER A 214 -10.95 0.16 -7.98
CA SER A 214 -9.73 0.70 -8.57
C SER A 214 -8.54 -0.19 -8.19
N PRO A 215 -7.72 -0.63 -9.15
CA PRO A 215 -6.48 -1.37 -8.90
C PRO A 215 -5.46 -0.59 -8.06
N LEU A 216 -5.56 0.74 -8.03
CA LEU A 216 -4.70 1.59 -7.20
C LEU A 216 -4.87 1.34 -5.70
N ARG A 217 -5.93 0.63 -5.28
CA ARG A 217 -6.05 0.14 -3.90
C ARG A 217 -5.00 -0.91 -3.55
N ASP A 218 -4.72 -1.84 -4.46
CA ASP A 218 -3.72 -2.89 -4.24
C ASP A 218 -2.30 -2.29 -4.31
N VAL A 219 -2.10 -1.34 -5.23
CA VAL A 219 -0.87 -0.52 -5.28
C VAL A 219 -0.64 0.23 -3.97
N ALA A 220 -1.67 0.89 -3.42
CA ALA A 220 -1.57 1.57 -2.13
C ALA A 220 -1.18 0.61 -0.99
N GLY A 221 -1.75 -0.60 -0.98
CA GLY A 221 -1.38 -1.68 -0.05
C GLY A 221 0.10 -2.04 -0.14
N MET A 222 0.62 -2.25 -1.35
CA MET A 222 2.03 -2.56 -1.56
C MET A 222 2.96 -1.40 -1.13
N VAL A 223 2.62 -0.16 -1.49
CA VAL A 223 3.43 1.02 -1.08
C VAL A 223 3.44 1.16 0.45
N ARG A 224 2.32 0.91 1.13
CA ARG A 224 2.29 0.84 2.60
C ARG A 224 3.15 -0.30 3.12
N SER A 225 3.14 -1.47 2.48
CA SER A 225 3.97 -2.62 2.87
C SER A 225 5.46 -2.27 2.90
N PHE A 226 5.98 -1.47 1.96
CA PHE A 226 7.38 -1.01 2.02
C PHE A 226 7.66 -0.10 3.23
N ALA A 227 6.72 0.79 3.59
CA ALA A 227 6.87 1.60 4.81
C ALA A 227 6.90 0.73 6.09
N TYR A 228 6.11 -0.35 6.11
CA TYR A 228 6.15 -1.32 7.21
C TYR A 228 7.46 -2.12 7.24
N VAL A 229 8.02 -2.52 6.10
CA VAL A 229 9.37 -3.14 6.05
C VAL A 229 10.42 -2.20 6.62
N ALA A 230 10.39 -0.92 6.24
CA ALA A 230 11.34 0.07 6.72
C ALA A 230 11.31 0.22 8.25
N GLU A 231 10.12 0.35 8.85
CA GLU A 231 10.02 0.42 10.30
C GLU A 231 10.33 -0.93 10.98
N SER A 232 9.87 -2.05 10.42
CA SER A 232 10.14 -3.38 10.99
C SER A 232 11.64 -3.66 11.06
N THR A 233 12.39 -3.23 10.04
CA THR A 233 13.84 -3.37 9.99
C THR A 233 14.53 -2.52 11.06
N LEU A 234 14.08 -1.27 11.26
CA LEU A 234 14.57 -0.42 12.36
C LEU A 234 14.30 -1.05 13.74
N ARG A 235 13.15 -1.72 13.90
CA ARG A 235 12.71 -2.34 15.16
C ARG A 235 13.26 -3.75 15.39
N GLY A 236 13.83 -4.39 14.38
CA GLY A 236 14.27 -5.79 14.40
C GLY A 236 15.42 -6.11 15.38
N GLY A 237 15.92 -5.12 16.13
CA GLY A 237 16.92 -5.31 17.18
C GLY A 237 18.34 -5.63 16.70
N ARG A 238 18.56 -5.69 15.38
CA ARG A 238 19.87 -5.93 14.76
C ARG A 238 20.75 -4.67 14.74
N GLN A 239 20.14 -3.50 14.88
CA GLN A 239 20.83 -2.20 14.90
C GLN A 239 21.00 -1.71 16.34
N ARG A 240 22.10 -1.00 16.62
CA ARG A 240 22.33 -0.41 17.96
C ARG A 240 21.37 0.77 18.16
N THR A 241 20.84 0.93 19.37
CA THR A 241 19.89 2.01 19.69
C THR A 241 20.41 3.40 19.32
N GLN A 242 21.71 3.66 19.50
CA GLN A 242 22.38 4.91 19.16
C GLN A 242 22.43 5.22 17.65
N ASP A 243 22.28 4.20 16.81
CA ASP A 243 22.34 4.35 15.35
C ASP A 243 20.95 4.57 14.73
N LEU A 244 19.87 4.31 15.48
CA LEU A 244 18.49 4.42 15.00
C LEU A 244 18.13 5.82 14.49
N GLU A 245 18.58 6.87 15.18
CA GLU A 245 18.39 8.26 14.77
C GLU A 245 19.01 8.54 13.40
N ARG A 246 20.17 7.93 13.11
CA ARG A 246 20.86 8.07 11.82
C ARG A 246 20.23 7.22 10.73
N LEU A 247 19.69 6.07 11.07
CA LEU A 247 19.08 5.12 10.13
C LEU A 247 17.65 5.50 9.74
N ARG A 248 16.91 6.19 10.62
CA ARG A 248 15.51 6.56 10.35
C ARG A 248 15.34 7.38 9.05
N PRO A 249 16.14 8.42 8.76
CA PRO A 249 16.08 9.10 7.47
C PRO A 249 16.36 8.18 6.28
N TRP A 250 17.28 7.21 6.42
CA TRP A 250 17.60 6.24 5.36
C TRP A 250 16.43 5.31 5.10
N ALA A 251 15.77 4.83 6.15
CA ALA A 251 14.57 4.00 6.06
C ALA A 251 13.42 4.72 5.33
N THR A 252 13.19 5.99 5.67
CA THR A 252 12.17 6.83 5.01
C THR A 252 12.50 7.09 3.55
N SER A 253 13.75 7.42 3.24
CA SER A 253 14.23 7.64 1.86
C SER A 253 14.08 6.36 1.03
N TRP A 254 14.55 5.23 1.55
CA TRP A 254 14.43 3.93 0.92
C TRP A 254 12.96 3.57 0.62
N ALA A 255 12.07 3.68 1.61
CA ALA A 255 10.66 3.32 1.42
C ALA A 255 9.98 4.18 0.36
N SER A 256 10.29 5.48 0.32
CA SER A 256 9.78 6.41 -0.70
C SER A 256 10.23 6.01 -2.10
N TRP A 257 11.53 5.81 -2.32
CA TRP A 257 12.08 5.53 -3.64
C TRP A 257 11.81 4.10 -4.13
N VAL A 258 11.78 3.11 -3.24
CA VAL A 258 11.36 1.73 -3.57
C VAL A 258 9.89 1.68 -3.95
N GLY A 259 9.02 2.36 -3.19
CA GLY A 259 7.61 2.51 -3.54
C GLY A 259 7.42 3.21 -4.89
N ARG A 260 8.30 4.15 -5.24
CA ARG A 260 8.31 4.84 -6.54
C ARG A 260 8.77 3.95 -7.68
N ALA A 261 9.85 3.19 -7.49
CA ALA A 261 10.31 2.23 -8.49
C ALA A 261 9.21 1.20 -8.80
N TYR A 262 8.54 0.68 -7.76
CA TYR A 262 7.37 -0.18 -7.89
C TYR A 262 6.24 0.47 -8.70
N PHE A 263 5.81 1.68 -8.31
CA PHE A 263 4.70 2.31 -9.02
C PHE A 263 5.05 2.69 -10.46
N ASN A 264 6.29 3.09 -10.75
CA ASN A 264 6.74 3.35 -12.12
C ASN A 264 6.64 2.08 -12.97
N GLY A 265 7.11 0.93 -12.47
CA GLY A 265 6.98 -0.35 -13.19
C GLY A 265 5.52 -0.74 -13.44
N TYR A 266 4.66 -0.47 -12.46
CA TYR A 266 3.22 -0.65 -12.60
C TYR A 266 2.61 0.25 -13.68
N LEU A 267 2.89 1.55 -13.65
CA LEU A 267 2.39 2.51 -14.63
C LEU A 267 2.83 2.17 -16.06
N ASP A 268 4.10 1.82 -16.26
CA ASP A 268 4.65 1.44 -17.57
C ASP A 268 3.88 0.26 -18.17
N THR A 269 3.39 -0.64 -17.32
CA THR A 269 2.65 -1.84 -17.73
C THR A 269 1.20 -1.54 -18.07
N VAL A 270 0.53 -0.67 -17.31
CA VAL A 270 -0.92 -0.45 -17.40
C VAL A 270 -1.32 0.88 -18.03
N ALA A 271 -0.38 1.65 -18.59
CA ALA A 271 -0.63 2.99 -19.13
C ALA A 271 -1.78 3.04 -20.15
N LYS A 272 -2.01 1.95 -20.90
CA LYS A 272 -3.04 1.84 -21.93
C LYS A 272 -4.32 1.14 -21.46
N GLU A 273 -4.37 0.70 -20.21
CA GLU A 273 -5.51 -0.05 -19.67
C GLU A 273 -6.67 0.87 -19.29
N SER A 274 -7.91 0.43 -19.57
CA SER A 274 -9.12 1.22 -19.31
C SER A 274 -9.37 1.56 -17.84
N PHE A 275 -8.81 0.77 -16.92
CA PHE A 275 -8.92 1.02 -15.47
C PHE A 275 -7.94 2.08 -14.97
N MET A 276 -6.97 2.49 -15.79
CA MET A 276 -5.98 3.49 -15.46
C MET A 276 -6.39 4.86 -16.04
N PRO A 277 -6.64 5.89 -15.20
CA PRO A 277 -6.86 7.23 -15.71
C PRO A 277 -5.66 7.71 -16.51
N GLN A 278 -5.88 8.41 -17.62
CA GLN A 278 -4.80 8.89 -18.47
C GLN A 278 -4.12 10.16 -17.92
N ALA A 279 -4.88 10.98 -17.17
CA ALA A 279 -4.35 12.19 -16.57
C ALA A 279 -3.56 11.87 -15.28
N ALA A 280 -2.27 12.19 -15.26
CA ALA A 280 -1.40 11.99 -14.10
C ALA A 280 -1.95 12.60 -12.79
N PRO A 281 -2.58 13.80 -12.77
CA PRO A 281 -3.23 14.32 -11.57
C PRO A 281 -4.34 13.41 -11.01
N VAL A 282 -5.08 12.71 -11.88
CA VAL A 282 -6.17 11.80 -11.48
C VAL A 282 -5.62 10.47 -10.97
N GLN A 283 -4.56 9.94 -11.61
CA GLN A 283 -3.83 8.77 -11.09
C GLN A 283 -3.33 9.03 -9.68
N LYS A 284 -2.72 10.20 -9.47
CA LYS A 284 -2.24 10.66 -8.17
C LYS A 284 -3.37 10.77 -7.16
N LEU A 285 -4.49 11.41 -7.52
CA LEU A 285 -5.66 11.54 -6.66
C LEU A 285 -6.17 10.17 -6.17
N LEU A 286 -6.31 9.19 -7.06
CA LEU A 286 -6.79 7.85 -6.69
C LEU A 286 -5.80 7.11 -5.78
N LEU A 287 -4.50 7.20 -6.07
CA LEU A 287 -3.47 6.57 -5.24
C LEU A 287 -3.35 7.23 -3.86
N ASP A 288 -3.37 8.56 -3.80
CA ASP A 288 -3.39 9.32 -2.54
C ASP A 288 -4.63 8.93 -1.72
N PHE A 289 -5.82 8.90 -2.34
CA PHE A 289 -7.07 8.51 -1.67
C PHE A 289 -6.99 7.11 -1.09
N HIS A 290 -6.55 6.12 -1.86
CA HIS A 290 -6.45 4.74 -1.37
C HIS A 290 -5.33 4.54 -0.36
N THR A 291 -4.23 5.29 -0.45
CA THR A 291 -3.20 5.27 0.59
C THR A 291 -3.74 5.87 1.88
N LEU A 292 -4.45 6.99 1.80
CA LEU A 292 -5.09 7.64 2.95
C LEU A 292 -6.12 6.69 3.60
N GLU A 293 -6.99 6.06 2.81
CA GLU A 293 -7.94 5.05 3.29
C GLU A 293 -7.22 3.88 3.98
N LYS A 294 -6.11 3.39 3.42
CA LYS A 294 -5.33 2.30 4.00
C LYS A 294 -4.63 2.72 5.30
N CYS A 295 -4.06 3.92 5.39
CA CYS A 295 -3.49 4.44 6.64
C CYS A 295 -4.57 4.52 7.73
N ILE A 296 -5.77 5.05 7.42
CA ILE A 296 -6.87 5.14 8.39
C ILE A 296 -7.29 3.75 8.88
N TYR A 297 -7.37 2.77 7.98
CA TYR A 297 -7.65 1.38 8.35
C TYR A 297 -6.57 0.80 9.26
N GLU A 298 -5.30 1.00 8.92
CA GLU A 298 -4.15 0.55 9.69
C GLU A 298 -4.12 1.17 11.09
N ILE A 299 -4.42 2.47 11.24
CA ILE A 299 -4.53 3.11 12.56
C ILE A 299 -5.54 2.37 13.44
N GLY A 300 -6.74 2.08 12.90
CA GLY A 300 -7.76 1.34 13.65
C GLY A 300 -7.31 -0.09 14.00
N TYR A 301 -6.64 -0.77 13.06
CA TYR A 301 -6.13 -2.11 13.26
C TYR A 301 -5.01 -2.16 14.32
N GLU A 302 -3.98 -1.33 14.18
CA GLU A 302 -2.84 -1.30 15.11
C GLU A 302 -3.25 -0.83 16.50
N LEU A 303 -4.20 0.11 16.61
CA LEU A 303 -4.76 0.50 17.90
C LEU A 303 -5.38 -0.69 18.65
N SER A 304 -6.02 -1.61 17.92
CA SER A 304 -6.65 -2.80 18.52
C SER A 304 -5.68 -3.97 18.76
N SER A 305 -4.61 -4.06 17.98
CA SER A 305 -3.77 -5.27 17.91
C SER A 305 -2.36 -5.05 18.45
N ARG A 306 -1.71 -3.94 18.10
CA ARG A 306 -0.31 -3.62 18.42
C ARG A 306 -0.14 -2.10 18.59
N PRO A 307 -0.56 -1.51 19.72
CA PRO A 307 -0.51 -0.05 19.91
C PRO A 307 0.87 0.58 19.68
N ASP A 308 1.96 -0.14 19.95
CA ASP A 308 3.33 0.34 19.71
C ASP A 308 3.68 0.53 18.21
N TRP A 309 2.87 -0.01 17.29
CA TRP A 309 3.01 0.14 15.84
C TRP A 309 2.18 1.30 15.29
N LEU A 310 1.31 1.91 16.10
CA LEU A 310 0.45 3.04 15.74
C LEU A 310 1.22 4.22 15.10
N PRO A 311 2.47 4.55 15.49
CA PRO A 311 3.24 5.60 14.83
C PRO A 311 3.43 5.42 13.32
N ILE A 312 3.46 4.18 12.82
CA ILE A 312 3.72 3.90 11.39
C ILE A 312 2.59 4.43 10.50
N PRO A 313 1.31 4.08 10.72
CA PRO A 313 0.22 4.62 9.92
C PRO A 313 -0.15 6.05 10.29
N VAL A 314 0.11 6.53 11.51
CA VAL A 314 -0.09 7.95 11.88
C VAL A 314 0.87 8.87 11.10
N ARG A 315 2.19 8.61 11.17
CA ARG A 315 3.18 9.38 10.38
C ARG A 315 2.92 9.28 8.89
N GLY A 316 2.64 8.07 8.40
CA GLY A 316 2.29 7.84 7.00
C GLY A 316 1.06 8.64 6.52
N LEU A 317 0.09 8.87 7.40
CA LEU A 317 -1.06 9.72 7.12
C LEU A 317 -0.67 11.21 7.13
N LEU A 318 0.05 11.67 8.15
CA LEU A 318 0.51 13.06 8.26
C LEU A 318 1.42 13.48 7.08
N ASP A 319 2.30 12.59 6.64
CA ASP A 319 3.17 12.82 5.47
C ASP A 319 2.36 13.04 4.18
N LEU A 320 1.22 12.34 4.03
CA LEU A 320 0.31 12.54 2.89
C LEU A 320 -0.37 13.92 2.97
N LEU A 321 -0.71 14.40 4.16
CA LEU A 321 -1.35 15.71 4.34
C LEU A 321 -0.38 16.86 4.12
N ALA A 322 0.85 16.75 4.63
CA ALA A 322 1.89 17.76 4.41
C ALA A 322 2.17 17.98 2.91
N ALA A 323 2.06 16.91 2.11
CA ALA A 323 2.14 16.95 0.65
C ALA A 323 0.94 17.65 -0.03
N SER A 324 -0.19 17.83 0.66
CA SER A 324 -1.40 18.47 0.14
C SER A 324 -1.58 19.92 0.60
N THR A 325 -1.19 20.29 1.83
CA THR A 325 -1.35 21.65 2.37
C THR A 325 -0.46 22.70 1.69
N MET A 326 0.64 22.31 1.05
CA MET A 326 1.49 23.23 0.27
C MET A 326 0.93 23.57 -1.13
N ARG A 327 -0.33 23.21 -1.43
CA ARG A 327 -1.00 23.47 -2.73
C ARG A 327 -1.87 24.72 -2.77
N THR A 328 -2.06 25.40 -1.63
CA THR A 328 -2.77 26.69 -1.50
C THR A 328 -1.79 27.84 -1.41
#